data_AF-A0A1J4JZ77-F1
#
_entry.id   AF-A0A1J4JZ77-F1
#
_cell.length_a   1.000
_cell.length_b   1.000
_cell.length_c   1.000
_cell.angle_alpha   90.00
_cell.angle_beta   90.00
_cell.angle_gamma   90.00
#
_symmetry.space_group_name_H-M   'P 1'
#
loop_
_entity.id
_entity.type
_entity.pdbx_description
1 polymer ?
#
loop_
_entity_poly.entity_id
_entity_poly.type
_entity_poly.pdbx_seq_one_letter_code
_entity_poly.pdbx_strand_id
1 'polypeptide(L)'
;MLKRVVFLLPLIILQLILSTIPYFTIFIYYLRETIREYPIETKMERVENISTFLHINASLWYTVWNEIAGLDERRMKQVMKSIFNNSSLSMTVNNYEFLTYKGKEMYDIIFNHQNPPDCSDPRLNFFKMSNHRGGLGSNMHILANSLAHSMDNHAIFYLSPHQTYSFSSGKFCKNSIGMQCFVEPLTKCTPSRGSARALPYYGSYPNFLNSFLEGGPVPKKYYHLYWDIYSSLYIMRFNKKTTDWMKEYRSKALVNPLDCYDISIHVRHGDKHYEMPLINDANYLAPIKIIQRLLGREPTIFLSTEDHRTINFFLKHNNSYKISYYNYERANEGFIQLESRGSDISLISWANFVESTHCAFHIGTYGSNWNRLIFEIQRGEHALNLESNKCVNNNLHWLPYFEVGDWACNFEGCRNFLFR
;
A
#
# COMPACT_ATOMS: atom_id res chain seq x y z
N MET A 1 -28.26 10.21 41.36
CA MET A 1 -26.86 10.06 40.90
C MET A 1 -26.64 10.41 39.41
N LEU A 2 -27.67 10.52 38.55
CA LEU A 2 -27.49 10.81 37.11
C LEU A 2 -27.38 12.29 36.68
N LYS A 3 -27.48 13.28 37.59
CA LYS A 3 -27.47 14.72 37.21
C LYS A 3 -26.08 15.39 37.21
N ARG A 4 -25.00 14.70 37.58
CA ARG A 4 -23.64 15.28 37.64
C ARG A 4 -22.72 14.96 36.45
N VAL A 5 -23.12 14.07 35.54
CA VAL A 5 -22.28 13.66 34.40
C VAL A 5 -22.40 14.61 33.20
N VAL A 6 -23.48 15.38 33.09
CA VAL A 6 -23.75 16.25 31.93
C VAL A 6 -22.89 17.54 31.92
N PHE A 7 -22.34 17.97 33.07
CA PHE A 7 -21.52 19.19 33.16
C PHE A 7 -20.00 18.98 33.02
N LEU A 8 -19.51 17.73 33.10
CA LEU A 8 -18.08 17.43 33.02
C LEU A 8 -17.59 17.20 31.58
N LEU A 9 -18.47 16.72 30.69
CA LEU A 9 -18.11 16.44 29.30
C LEU A 9 -17.73 17.70 28.50
N PRO A 10 -18.43 18.85 28.62
CA PRO A 10 -18.06 20.07 27.90
C PRO A 10 -16.73 20.68 28.39
N LEU A 11 -16.42 20.54 29.68
CA LEU A 11 -15.17 21.07 30.25
C LEU A 11 -13.95 20.25 29.81
N ILE A 12 -14.06 18.92 29.77
CA ILE A 12 -12.98 18.04 29.30
C ILE A 12 -12.72 18.25 27.80
N ILE A 13 -13.79 18.41 27.00
CA ILE A 13 -13.67 18.71 25.57
C ILE A 13 -13.05 20.10 25.35
N LEU A 14 -13.48 21.11 26.11
CA LEU A 14 -12.92 22.46 26.01
C LEU A 14 -11.44 22.50 26.43
N GLN A 15 -11.05 21.72 27.45
CA GLN A 15 -9.68 21.64 27.93
C GLN A 15 -8.77 20.90 26.94
N LEU A 16 -9.27 19.86 26.25
CA LEU A 16 -8.58 19.19 25.14
C LEU A 16 -8.43 20.09 23.90
N ILE A 17 -9.44 20.91 23.60
CA ILE A 17 -9.39 21.88 22.49
C ILE A 17 -8.39 23.00 22.83
N LEU A 18 -8.45 23.56 24.03
CA LEU A 18 -7.53 24.61 24.48
C LEU A 18 -6.09 24.11 24.67
N SER A 19 -5.89 22.82 24.96
CA SER A 19 -4.55 22.23 25.06
C SER A 19 -3.96 21.80 23.72
N THR A 20 -4.70 21.84 22.61
CA THR A 20 -4.19 21.44 21.28
C THR A 20 -4.02 22.63 20.34
N ILE A 21 -4.85 23.67 20.47
CA ILE A 21 -4.77 24.91 19.67
C ILE A 21 -3.39 25.60 19.78
N PRO A 22 -2.79 25.81 20.98
CA PRO A 22 -1.51 26.50 21.09
C PRO A 22 -0.41 25.74 20.35
N TYR A 23 -0.35 24.41 20.47
CA TYR A 23 0.67 23.60 19.81
C TYR A 23 0.51 23.60 18.28
N PHE A 24 -0.71 23.67 17.78
CA PHE A 24 -0.97 23.76 16.35
C PHE A 24 -0.61 25.14 15.78
N THR A 25 -0.96 26.22 16.49
CA THR A 25 -0.57 27.58 16.09
C THR A 25 0.94 27.78 16.20
N ILE A 26 1.56 27.25 17.26
CA ILE A 26 3.02 27.20 17.46
C ILE A 26 3.68 26.40 16.35
N PHE A 27 3.18 25.23 15.97
CA PHE A 27 3.74 24.44 14.87
C PHE A 27 3.66 25.17 13.53
N ILE A 28 2.50 25.72 13.14
CA ILE A 28 2.35 26.44 11.86
C ILE A 28 3.15 27.74 11.87
N TYR A 29 3.20 28.45 13.00
CA TYR A 29 4.03 29.64 13.19
C TYR A 29 5.52 29.28 13.08
N TYR A 30 6.00 28.28 13.82
CA TYR A 30 7.40 27.84 13.73
C TYR A 30 7.73 27.22 12.39
N LEU A 31 6.83 26.50 11.72
CA LEU A 31 7.07 25.99 10.37
C LEU A 31 7.20 27.15 9.37
N ARG A 32 6.30 28.14 9.43
CA ARG A 32 6.37 29.35 8.59
C ARG A 32 7.61 30.20 8.88
N GLU A 33 7.95 30.42 10.14
CA GLU A 33 9.12 31.19 10.55
C GLU A 33 10.44 30.44 10.28
N THR A 34 10.49 29.12 10.50
CA THR A 34 11.66 28.27 10.15
C THR A 34 11.88 28.25 8.62
N ILE A 35 10.81 28.26 7.82
CA ILE A 35 10.87 28.38 6.36
C ILE A 35 11.25 29.81 5.92
N ARG A 36 10.90 30.84 6.70
CA ARG A 36 11.18 32.26 6.36
C ARG A 36 12.58 32.75 6.75
N GLU A 37 13.11 32.34 7.91
CA GLU A 37 14.24 33.05 8.53
C GLU A 37 15.58 32.31 8.53
N TYR A 38 15.66 31.01 8.22
CA TYR A 38 16.91 30.25 8.41
C TYR A 38 17.56 29.72 7.11
N PRO A 39 18.88 29.92 6.91
CA PRO A 39 19.67 29.00 6.11
C PRO A 39 19.70 27.66 6.87
N ILE A 40 19.11 26.62 6.29
CA ILE A 40 18.80 25.30 6.89
C ILE A 40 20.05 24.49 7.31
N GLU A 41 21.26 25.07 7.29
CA GLU A 41 22.49 24.40 7.73
C GLU A 41 22.67 24.31 9.26
N THR A 42 21.74 24.83 10.08
CA THR A 42 21.85 24.74 11.56
C THR A 42 20.66 24.04 12.23
N LYS A 43 20.96 22.82 12.72
CA LYS A 43 20.29 21.96 13.72
C LYS A 43 18.75 21.98 13.84
N MET A 44 18.12 20.96 13.23
CA MET A 44 16.69 20.59 13.31
C MET A 44 16.27 19.86 14.61
N GLU A 45 16.95 20.08 15.73
CA GLU A 45 16.71 19.38 17.01
C GLU A 45 15.29 19.67 17.59
N ARG A 46 14.64 20.75 17.15
CA ARG A 46 13.27 21.12 17.56
C ARG A 46 12.15 20.35 16.84
N VAL A 47 12.38 19.79 15.66
CA VAL A 47 11.33 19.09 14.90
C VAL A 47 11.11 17.66 15.43
N GLU A 48 12.14 17.03 15.99
CA GLU A 48 12.07 15.71 16.64
C GLU A 48 11.11 15.66 17.83
N ASN A 49 11.08 16.71 18.65
CA ASN A 49 10.18 16.77 19.82
C ASN A 49 8.71 17.01 19.45
N ILE A 50 8.41 17.39 18.20
CA ILE A 50 7.05 17.72 17.78
C ILE A 50 6.36 16.50 17.12
N SER A 51 7.10 15.65 16.40
CA SER A 51 6.53 14.45 15.78
C SER A 51 6.07 13.39 16.80
N THR A 52 6.66 13.38 17.99
CA THR A 52 6.31 12.47 19.08
C THR A 52 5.03 12.85 19.83
N PHE A 53 4.57 14.11 19.74
CA PHE A 53 3.43 14.62 20.51
C PHE A 53 2.13 14.76 19.71
N LEU A 54 2.19 14.69 18.39
CA LEU A 54 1.02 14.87 17.54
C LEU A 54 0.58 13.52 17.00
N HIS A 55 -0.59 13.05 17.44
CA HIS A 55 -1.45 12.22 16.60
C HIS A 55 -1.83 13.07 15.40
N ILE A 56 -1.01 12.99 14.35
CA ILE A 56 -1.13 13.80 13.15
C ILE A 56 -2.50 13.48 12.50
N ASN A 57 -3.19 14.52 12.01
CA ASN A 57 -4.50 14.44 11.36
C ASN A 57 -4.29 14.59 9.84
N ALA A 58 -5.15 13.99 9.00
CA ALA A 58 -5.10 14.06 7.53
C ALA A 58 -5.01 15.50 6.99
N SER A 59 -5.67 16.42 7.70
CA SER A 59 -5.59 17.85 7.43
C SER A 59 -4.16 18.38 7.46
N LEU A 60 -3.30 17.86 8.34
CA LEU A 60 -1.91 18.30 8.46
C LEU A 60 -1.06 17.86 7.28
N TRP A 61 -1.16 16.61 6.80
CA TRP A 61 -0.40 16.17 5.62
C TRP A 61 -0.80 16.95 4.39
N TYR A 62 -2.11 17.16 4.18
CA TYR A 62 -2.60 18.04 3.14
C TYR A 62 -2.06 19.47 3.29
N THR A 63 -2.08 20.05 4.49
CA THR A 63 -1.49 21.37 4.76
C THR A 63 0.02 21.39 4.47
N VAL A 64 0.77 20.37 4.90
CA VAL A 64 2.21 20.24 4.66
C VAL A 64 2.49 20.17 3.17
N TRP A 65 1.79 19.30 2.43
CA TRP A 65 1.95 19.18 0.98
C TRP A 65 1.59 20.46 0.25
N ASN A 66 0.51 21.15 0.64
CA ASN A 66 0.14 22.43 0.06
C ASN A 66 1.18 23.52 0.32
N GLU A 67 1.68 23.63 1.54
CA GLU A 67 2.71 24.61 1.90
C GLU A 67 4.00 24.33 1.10
N ILE A 68 4.44 23.06 1.01
CA ILE A 68 5.58 22.64 0.18
C ILE A 68 5.33 22.96 -1.31
N ALA A 69 4.14 22.66 -1.81
CA ALA A 69 3.73 22.95 -3.19
C ALA A 69 3.55 24.45 -3.45
N GLY A 70 3.57 25.29 -2.42
CA GLY A 70 3.61 26.76 -2.49
C GLY A 70 5.02 27.33 -2.63
N LEU A 71 6.06 26.59 -2.20
CA LEU A 71 7.45 27.05 -2.23
C LEU A 71 7.98 27.27 -3.66
N ASP A 72 9.03 28.06 -3.84
CA ASP A 72 9.80 28.06 -5.08
C ASP A 72 10.60 26.76 -5.24
N GLU A 73 11.09 26.48 -6.46
CA GLU A 73 11.76 25.22 -6.79
C GLU A 73 13.00 24.97 -5.91
N ARG A 74 13.80 26.00 -5.61
CA ARG A 74 15.02 25.86 -4.82
C ARG A 74 14.67 25.49 -3.38
N ARG A 75 13.72 26.21 -2.76
CA ARG A 75 13.24 25.91 -1.40
C ARG A 75 12.54 24.57 -1.32
N MET A 76 11.71 24.22 -2.31
CA MET A 76 11.07 22.92 -2.36
C MET A 76 12.12 21.80 -2.44
N LYS A 77 13.13 21.91 -3.32
CA LYS A 77 14.24 20.94 -3.40
C LYS A 77 14.99 20.83 -2.08
N GLN A 78 15.24 21.95 -1.39
CA GLN A 78 15.88 21.95 -0.07
C GLN A 78 15.02 21.29 1.02
N VAL A 79 13.73 21.61 1.08
CA VAL A 79 12.78 21.02 2.03
C VAL A 79 12.62 19.54 1.76
N MET A 80 12.43 19.14 0.50
CA MET A 80 12.42 17.73 0.11
C MET A 80 13.74 17.07 0.52
N LYS A 81 14.90 17.59 0.10
CA LYS A 81 16.21 17.05 0.51
C LYS A 81 16.35 16.95 2.03
N SER A 82 15.83 17.90 2.81
CA SER A 82 15.86 17.88 4.28
C SER A 82 14.94 16.81 4.87
N ILE A 83 13.70 16.72 4.38
CA ILE A 83 12.73 15.67 4.74
C ILE A 83 13.32 14.28 4.45
N PHE A 84 14.09 14.17 3.37
CA PHE A 84 14.63 12.91 2.88
C PHE A 84 16.00 12.53 3.44
N ASN A 85 16.81 13.51 3.80
CA ASN A 85 18.12 13.27 4.41
C ASN A 85 18.06 13.25 5.94
N ASN A 86 16.95 13.69 6.56
CA ASN A 86 16.79 13.64 8.01
C ASN A 86 16.02 12.38 8.45
N SER A 87 16.71 11.50 9.17
CA SER A 87 16.22 10.19 9.64
C SER A 87 15.00 10.26 10.57
N SER A 88 14.69 11.42 11.17
CA SER A 88 13.51 11.59 12.05
C SER A 88 12.24 12.03 11.32
N LEU A 89 12.36 12.80 10.23
CA LEU A 89 11.25 13.17 9.31
C LEU A 89 11.05 12.14 8.18
N SER A 90 12.02 11.25 8.00
CA SER A 90 11.97 10.05 7.17
C SER A 90 10.78 9.12 7.47
N MET A 91 10.00 9.34 8.55
CA MET A 91 8.79 8.54 8.82
C MET A 91 7.68 8.71 7.77
N THR A 92 7.71 9.81 7.01
CA THR A 92 6.58 10.19 6.15
C THR A 92 6.92 10.34 4.70
N VAL A 93 8.21 10.42 4.38
CA VAL A 93 8.68 10.41 3.01
C VAL A 93 9.94 9.56 3.00
N ASN A 94 9.68 8.26 2.85
CA ASN A 94 10.51 7.20 3.38
C ASN A 94 11.67 6.85 2.45
N ASN A 95 12.91 7.05 2.91
CA ASN A 95 14.03 6.33 2.33
C ASN A 95 13.96 4.86 2.78
N TYR A 96 13.08 4.09 2.15
CA TYR A 96 12.89 2.65 2.37
C TYR A 96 13.96 1.82 1.66
N GLU A 97 15.12 2.38 1.32
CA GLU A 97 16.21 1.61 0.71
C GLU A 97 16.63 0.45 1.62
N PHE A 98 16.54 0.62 2.95
CA PHE A 98 16.74 -0.47 3.90
C PHE A 98 15.76 -1.64 3.70
N LEU A 99 14.56 -1.41 3.16
CA LEU A 99 13.62 -2.49 2.85
C LEU A 99 14.10 -3.36 1.69
N THR A 100 15.10 -2.94 0.92
CA THR A 100 15.73 -3.78 -0.12
C THR A 100 16.83 -4.68 0.41
N TYR A 101 17.29 -4.42 1.64
CA TYR A 101 18.35 -5.19 2.30
C TYR A 101 18.02 -6.69 2.30
N LYS A 102 18.88 -7.51 1.70
CA LYS A 102 18.69 -8.97 1.58
C LYS A 102 17.38 -9.41 0.92
N GLY A 103 16.77 -8.57 0.10
CA GLY A 103 15.46 -8.87 -0.48
C GLY A 103 15.40 -10.15 -1.30
N LYS A 104 16.43 -10.38 -2.14
CA LYS A 104 16.56 -11.62 -2.90
C LYS A 104 16.66 -12.84 -1.99
N GLU A 105 17.47 -12.76 -0.95
CA GLU A 105 17.64 -13.85 0.01
C GLU A 105 16.32 -14.19 0.73
N MET A 106 15.56 -13.17 1.16
CA MET A 106 14.24 -13.38 1.76
C MET A 106 13.27 -14.05 0.78
N TYR A 107 13.22 -13.58 -0.47
CA TYR A 107 12.38 -14.20 -1.50
C TYR A 107 12.78 -15.66 -1.76
N ASP A 108 14.08 -15.95 -1.86
CA ASP A 108 14.60 -17.30 -2.05
C ASP A 108 14.28 -18.21 -0.85
N ILE A 109 14.34 -17.70 0.39
CA ILE A 109 13.94 -18.44 1.60
C ILE A 109 12.47 -18.86 1.49
N ILE A 110 11.57 -17.94 1.14
CA ILE A 110 10.15 -18.24 0.96
C ILE A 110 9.97 -19.28 -0.16
N PHE A 111 10.61 -19.08 -1.31
CA PHE A 111 10.50 -19.96 -2.46
C PHE A 111 10.95 -21.38 -2.15
N ASN A 112 12.13 -21.53 -1.55
CA ASN A 112 12.72 -22.82 -1.20
C ASN A 112 11.90 -23.53 -0.13
N HIS A 113 11.42 -22.81 0.88
CA HIS A 113 10.52 -23.36 1.89
C HIS A 113 9.27 -23.95 1.26
N GLN A 114 8.63 -23.20 0.35
CA GLN A 114 7.39 -23.64 -0.30
C GLN A 114 7.61 -24.72 -1.37
N ASN A 115 8.83 -24.91 -1.88
CA ASN A 115 9.12 -25.83 -2.99
C ASN A 115 10.23 -26.83 -2.63
N PRO A 116 10.00 -27.72 -1.64
CA PRO A 116 11.00 -28.71 -1.26
C PRO A 116 11.37 -29.60 -2.46
N PRO A 117 12.59 -30.15 -2.51
CA PRO A 117 13.04 -30.97 -3.63
C PRO A 117 12.16 -32.20 -3.84
N ASP A 118 11.73 -32.84 -2.75
CA ASP A 118 10.88 -34.02 -2.73
C ASP A 118 9.51 -33.73 -2.08
N CYS A 119 8.44 -33.77 -2.88
CA CYS A 119 7.06 -33.59 -2.39
C CYS A 119 6.44 -34.88 -1.82
N SER A 120 7.15 -36.01 -1.89
CA SER A 120 6.70 -37.30 -1.35
C SER A 120 7.15 -37.55 0.09
N ASP A 121 7.95 -36.65 0.67
CA ASP A 121 8.41 -36.78 2.05
C ASP A 121 7.19 -36.76 3.02
N PRO A 122 6.94 -37.86 3.76
CA PRO A 122 5.79 -37.98 4.66
C PRO A 122 5.86 -37.02 5.86
N ARG A 123 6.99 -36.35 6.08
CA ARG A 123 7.16 -35.33 7.13
C ARG A 123 6.65 -33.96 6.71
N LEU A 124 6.34 -33.74 5.43
CA LEU A 124 5.79 -32.47 4.97
C LEU A 124 4.40 -32.25 5.57
N ASN A 125 4.27 -31.14 6.29
CA ASN A 125 2.98 -30.66 6.77
C ASN A 125 2.42 -29.64 5.78
N PHE A 126 1.10 -29.58 5.66
CA PHE A 126 0.43 -28.66 4.75
C PHE A 126 -0.61 -27.84 5.49
N PHE A 127 -0.62 -26.55 5.19
CA PHE A 127 -1.62 -25.61 5.66
C PHE A 127 -2.33 -24.94 4.50
N LYS A 128 -3.63 -24.72 4.68
CA LYS A 128 -4.47 -23.93 3.78
C LYS A 128 -5.03 -22.73 4.53
N MET A 129 -5.32 -21.68 3.78
CA MET A 129 -5.97 -20.50 4.34
C MET A 129 -7.38 -20.87 4.84
N SER A 130 -7.80 -20.27 5.96
CA SER A 130 -9.22 -20.24 6.32
C SER A 130 -10.03 -19.45 5.29
N ASN A 131 -11.34 -19.65 5.26
CA ASN A 131 -12.19 -18.76 4.47
C ASN A 131 -12.12 -17.36 5.06
N HIS A 132 -11.72 -16.39 4.24
CA HIS A 132 -11.73 -14.97 4.58
C HIS A 132 -12.71 -14.25 3.66
N ARG A 133 -13.54 -13.39 4.25
CA ARG A 133 -14.48 -12.56 3.49
C ARG A 133 -14.03 -11.11 3.57
N GLY A 134 -13.27 -10.69 2.57
CA GLY A 134 -12.78 -9.31 2.44
C GLY A 134 -12.48 -8.98 0.99
N GLY A 135 -12.09 -7.74 0.71
CA GLY A 135 -11.70 -7.31 -0.64
C GLY A 135 -10.40 -7.97 -1.12
N LEU A 136 -10.09 -7.84 -2.41
CA LEU A 136 -8.90 -8.44 -3.05
C LEU A 136 -7.60 -8.18 -2.26
N GLY A 137 -7.30 -6.91 -1.97
CA GLY A 137 -6.08 -6.55 -1.21
C GLY A 137 -6.06 -7.11 0.21
N SER A 138 -7.21 -7.18 0.89
CA SER A 138 -7.28 -7.78 2.23
C SER A 138 -6.93 -9.26 2.17
N ASN A 139 -7.46 -10.01 1.19
CA ASN A 139 -7.14 -11.42 1.03
C ASN A 139 -5.66 -11.66 0.77
N MET A 140 -4.98 -10.80 0.02
CA MET A 140 -3.54 -10.95 -0.22
C MET A 140 -2.74 -10.84 1.10
N HIS A 141 -3.08 -9.87 1.95
CA HIS A 141 -2.44 -9.76 3.27
C HIS A 141 -2.80 -10.93 4.20
N ILE A 142 -4.01 -11.49 4.12
CA ILE A 142 -4.33 -12.72 4.88
C ILE A 142 -3.49 -13.91 4.38
N LEU A 143 -3.27 -14.03 3.07
CA LEU A 143 -2.39 -15.05 2.50
C LEU A 143 -0.94 -14.87 2.98
N ALA A 144 -0.44 -13.64 3.03
CA ALA A 144 0.89 -13.31 3.54
C ALA A 144 1.07 -13.71 5.02
N ASN A 145 0.07 -13.42 5.86
CA ASN A 145 0.04 -13.83 7.27
C ASN A 145 -0.04 -15.37 7.43
N SER A 146 -0.85 -16.03 6.60
CA SER A 146 -0.98 -17.49 6.61
C SER A 146 0.32 -18.19 6.17
N LEU A 147 1.01 -17.60 5.20
CA LEU A 147 2.34 -18.03 4.78
C LEU A 147 3.33 -17.90 5.94
N ALA A 148 3.30 -16.80 6.69
CA ALA A 148 4.19 -16.59 7.82
C ALA A 148 4.03 -17.68 8.88
N HIS A 149 2.79 -17.92 9.28
CA HIS A 149 2.45 -18.96 10.25
C HIS A 149 2.85 -20.36 9.75
N SER A 150 2.69 -20.63 8.46
CA SER A 150 3.12 -21.91 7.88
C SER A 150 4.63 -22.09 7.97
N MET A 151 5.40 -21.04 7.75
CA MET A 151 6.86 -21.10 7.87
C MET A 151 7.31 -21.35 9.32
N ASP A 152 6.68 -20.71 10.31
CA ASP A 152 6.98 -20.94 11.73
C ASP A 152 6.70 -22.38 12.19
N ASN A 153 5.79 -23.08 11.52
CA ASN A 153 5.43 -24.46 11.82
C ASN A 153 6.08 -25.48 10.86
N HIS A 154 7.06 -25.05 10.06
CA HIS A 154 7.72 -25.89 9.05
C HIS A 154 6.72 -26.60 8.12
N ALA A 155 5.64 -25.90 7.75
CA ALA A 155 4.58 -26.40 6.89
C ALA A 155 4.58 -25.67 5.54
N ILE A 156 4.19 -26.39 4.49
CA ILE A 156 3.95 -25.84 3.15
C ILE A 156 2.58 -25.17 3.14
N PHE A 157 2.53 -23.92 2.67
CA PHE A 157 1.30 -23.20 2.49
C PHE A 157 0.80 -23.39 1.05
N TYR A 158 -0.39 -23.95 0.88
CA TYR A 158 -0.94 -24.20 -0.45
C TYR A 158 -2.33 -23.59 -0.62
N LEU A 159 -2.62 -23.15 -1.84
CA LEU A 159 -3.95 -22.70 -2.23
C LEU A 159 -4.80 -23.92 -2.57
N SER A 160 -5.77 -24.22 -1.70
CA SER A 160 -6.61 -25.40 -1.89
C SER A 160 -7.51 -25.22 -3.12
N PRO A 161 -7.59 -26.21 -4.04
CA PRO A 161 -8.49 -26.15 -5.18
C PRO A 161 -9.98 -26.14 -4.77
N HIS A 162 -10.27 -26.52 -3.53
CA HIS A 162 -11.62 -26.55 -2.96
C HIS A 162 -11.95 -25.30 -2.14
N GLN A 163 -10.99 -24.39 -1.96
CA GLN A 163 -11.25 -23.15 -1.23
C GLN A 163 -11.97 -22.18 -2.14
N THR A 164 -13.20 -21.84 -1.75
CA THR A 164 -14.02 -20.86 -2.46
C THR A 164 -13.49 -19.45 -2.21
N TYR A 165 -13.25 -18.74 -3.28
CA TYR A 165 -12.96 -17.32 -3.29
C TYR A 165 -14.08 -16.59 -4.03
N SER A 166 -14.79 -15.70 -3.35
CA SER A 166 -16.02 -15.11 -3.90
C SER A 166 -15.77 -14.27 -5.16
N PHE A 167 -14.59 -13.66 -5.22
CA PHE A 167 -14.05 -12.93 -6.36
C PHE A 167 -13.54 -13.81 -7.52
N SER A 168 -13.55 -15.15 -7.39
CA SER A 168 -13.27 -16.08 -8.50
C SER A 168 -14.52 -16.75 -9.05
N SER A 169 -15.72 -16.23 -8.81
CA SER A 169 -16.93 -16.69 -9.50
C SER A 169 -16.97 -16.18 -10.94
N GLY A 170 -17.63 -16.88 -11.88
CA GLY A 170 -17.81 -16.39 -13.26
C GLY A 170 -17.08 -17.18 -14.35
N LYS A 171 -17.23 -16.74 -15.60
CA LYS A 171 -16.81 -17.50 -16.80
C LYS A 171 -15.30 -17.70 -16.86
N PHE A 172 -14.52 -16.70 -16.46
CA PHE A 172 -13.06 -16.79 -16.50
C PHE A 172 -12.56 -17.90 -15.56
N CYS A 173 -13.18 -18.07 -14.40
CA CYS A 173 -12.77 -19.01 -13.36
C CYS A 173 -13.57 -20.32 -13.32
N LYS A 174 -14.28 -20.70 -14.40
CA LYS A 174 -15.18 -21.87 -14.43
C LYS A 174 -14.61 -23.17 -13.83
N ASN A 175 -13.30 -23.39 -13.94
CA ASN A 175 -12.62 -24.62 -13.47
C ASN A 175 -11.75 -24.40 -12.23
N SER A 176 -11.79 -23.21 -11.61
CA SER A 176 -10.97 -22.86 -10.44
C SER A 176 -11.77 -21.95 -9.53
N ILE A 177 -12.15 -22.45 -8.36
CA ILE A 177 -13.00 -21.73 -7.42
C ILE A 177 -12.23 -20.92 -6.38
N GLY A 178 -10.90 -20.82 -6.50
CA GLY A 178 -10.03 -20.11 -5.56
C GLY A 178 -9.06 -19.14 -6.22
N MET A 179 -8.15 -18.57 -5.42
CA MET A 179 -7.14 -17.61 -5.88
C MET A 179 -6.21 -18.14 -6.97
N GLN A 180 -5.99 -19.45 -7.04
CA GLN A 180 -5.26 -20.10 -8.12
C GLN A 180 -5.91 -19.92 -9.51
N CYS A 181 -7.13 -19.34 -9.59
CA CYS A 181 -7.65 -18.81 -10.84
C CYS A 181 -6.78 -17.68 -11.43
N PHE A 182 -6.22 -16.81 -10.58
CA PHE A 182 -5.50 -15.60 -11.00
C PHE A 182 -3.99 -15.71 -10.89
N VAL A 183 -3.51 -16.36 -9.82
CA VAL A 183 -2.08 -16.49 -9.51
C VAL A 183 -1.57 -17.91 -9.78
N GLU A 184 -0.25 -18.04 -9.86
CA GLU A 184 0.45 -19.31 -9.90
C GLU A 184 0.27 -20.06 -8.56
N PRO A 185 0.39 -21.40 -8.56
CA PRO A 185 0.47 -22.16 -7.32
C PRO A 185 1.60 -21.64 -6.42
N LEU A 186 1.32 -21.55 -5.11
CA LEU A 186 2.34 -21.18 -4.11
C LEU A 186 3.36 -22.29 -3.89
N THR A 187 3.09 -23.51 -4.33
CA THR A 187 3.99 -24.66 -4.20
C THR A 187 3.75 -25.63 -5.34
N LYS A 188 4.79 -26.37 -5.74
CA LYS A 188 4.66 -27.54 -6.62
C LYS A 188 4.11 -28.79 -5.91
N CYS A 189 4.09 -28.80 -4.57
CA CYS A 189 3.67 -29.96 -3.79
C CYS A 189 2.15 -29.95 -3.56
N THR A 190 1.54 -31.13 -3.60
CA THR A 190 0.10 -31.29 -3.36
C THR A 190 -0.12 -32.18 -2.13
N PRO A 191 -0.90 -31.74 -1.13
CA PRO A 191 -1.18 -32.57 0.04
C PRO A 191 -2.00 -33.81 -0.34
N SER A 192 -1.76 -34.91 0.36
CA SER A 192 -2.67 -36.05 0.33
C SER A 192 -4.07 -35.62 0.82
N ARG A 193 -5.12 -36.23 0.27
CA ARG A 193 -6.52 -35.86 0.55
C ARG A 193 -6.77 -35.82 2.07
N GLY A 194 -7.18 -34.66 2.59
CA GLY A 194 -7.50 -34.46 4.02
C GLY A 194 -6.32 -34.15 4.96
N SER A 195 -5.07 -34.16 4.46
CA SER A 195 -3.88 -33.89 5.31
C SER A 195 -3.66 -32.40 5.64
N ALA A 196 -4.29 -31.51 4.88
CA ALA A 196 -4.15 -30.07 5.05
C ALA A 196 -5.02 -29.49 6.18
N ARG A 197 -4.39 -28.82 7.14
CA ARG A 197 -5.09 -28.12 8.23
C ARG A 197 -5.43 -26.69 7.84
N ALA A 198 -6.61 -26.23 8.22
CA ALA A 198 -6.98 -24.82 8.08
C ALA A 198 -6.33 -24.01 9.21
N LEU A 199 -5.76 -22.87 8.88
CA LEU A 199 -5.12 -21.99 9.86
C LEU A 199 -6.07 -20.92 10.38
N PRO A 200 -6.06 -20.63 11.70
CA PRO A 200 -6.60 -19.39 12.20
C PRO A 200 -5.69 -18.21 11.81
N TYR A 201 -6.30 -17.03 11.74
CA TYR A 201 -5.62 -15.81 11.34
C TYR A 201 -4.69 -15.30 12.46
N TYR A 202 -3.43 -15.03 12.12
CA TYR A 202 -2.45 -14.39 13.00
C TYR A 202 -1.75 -13.25 12.24
N GLY A 203 -1.89 -12.00 12.71
CA GLY A 203 -1.19 -10.84 12.17
C GLY A 203 0.27 -10.78 12.65
N SER A 204 1.10 -11.70 12.18
CA SER A 204 2.52 -11.77 12.52
C SER A 204 3.38 -12.18 11.33
N TYR A 205 4.65 -11.80 11.36
CA TYR A 205 5.71 -12.30 10.49
C TYR A 205 6.41 -13.52 11.14
N PRO A 206 7.17 -14.33 10.38
CA PRO A 206 7.85 -15.51 10.92
C PRO A 206 8.92 -15.16 11.97
N ASN A 207 9.04 -15.98 13.01
CA ASN A 207 10.01 -15.79 14.08
C ASN A 207 11.46 -15.68 13.58
N PHE A 208 11.82 -16.44 12.54
CA PHE A 208 13.17 -16.42 11.95
C PHE A 208 13.56 -15.05 11.39
N LEU A 209 12.59 -14.19 11.07
CA LEU A 209 12.86 -12.86 10.54
C LEU A 209 13.65 -12.00 11.53
N ASN A 210 13.44 -12.23 12.84
CA ASN A 210 14.14 -11.49 13.88
C ASN A 210 15.66 -11.67 13.78
N SER A 211 16.12 -12.91 13.67
CA SER A 211 17.55 -13.24 13.53
C SER A 211 18.06 -12.95 12.12
N PHE A 212 17.22 -13.10 11.09
CA PHE A 212 17.61 -12.80 9.71
C PHE A 212 17.99 -11.33 9.49
N LEU A 213 17.25 -10.42 10.13
CA LEU A 213 17.46 -8.96 10.04
C LEU A 213 18.29 -8.38 11.19
N GLU A 214 18.67 -9.19 12.18
CA GLU A 214 19.45 -8.73 13.32
C GLU A 214 20.79 -8.12 12.90
N GLY A 215 21.13 -6.96 13.47
CA GLY A 215 22.32 -6.19 13.10
C GLY A 215 22.27 -5.54 11.71
N GLY A 216 21.19 -5.74 10.95
CA GLY A 216 20.96 -5.12 9.64
C GLY A 216 20.43 -3.68 9.74
N PRO A 217 20.32 -3.00 8.59
CA PRO A 217 19.84 -1.62 8.51
C PRO A 217 18.32 -1.51 8.70
N VAL A 218 17.56 -2.61 8.70
CA VAL A 218 16.10 -2.60 8.87
C VAL A 218 15.76 -2.41 10.35
N PRO A 219 15.11 -1.32 10.76
CA PRO A 219 14.68 -1.16 12.14
C PRO A 219 13.59 -2.19 12.51
N LYS A 220 13.64 -2.77 13.72
CA LYS A 220 12.68 -3.79 14.20
C LYS A 220 11.20 -3.42 13.99
N LYS A 221 10.85 -2.15 14.13
CA LYS A 221 9.48 -1.66 13.91
C LYS A 221 8.95 -1.86 12.47
N TYR A 222 9.83 -2.10 11.50
CA TYR A 222 9.48 -2.34 10.09
C TYR A 222 9.60 -3.81 9.67
N TYR A 223 9.89 -4.74 10.58
CA TYR A 223 10.01 -6.17 10.23
C TYR A 223 8.73 -6.72 9.62
N HIS A 224 7.56 -6.28 10.11
CA HIS A 224 6.29 -6.68 9.53
C HIS A 224 6.13 -6.18 8.09
N LEU A 225 6.42 -4.90 7.83
CA LEU A 225 6.37 -4.34 6.47
C LEU A 225 7.34 -5.07 5.54
N TYR A 226 8.55 -5.34 6.04
CA TYR A 226 9.56 -6.08 5.30
C TYR A 226 9.03 -7.47 4.90
N TRP A 227 8.38 -8.18 5.83
CA TRP A 227 7.73 -9.44 5.54
C TRP A 227 6.60 -9.30 4.51
N ASP A 228 5.71 -8.31 4.68
CA ASP A 228 4.58 -8.07 3.78
C ASP A 228 5.07 -7.84 2.34
N ILE A 229 6.13 -7.06 2.14
CA ILE A 229 6.74 -6.82 0.83
C ILE A 229 7.09 -8.13 0.11
N TYR A 230 7.89 -8.99 0.73
CA TYR A 230 8.41 -10.18 0.05
C TYR A 230 7.39 -11.31 -0.02
N SER A 231 6.51 -11.42 0.97
CA SER A 231 5.42 -12.40 0.96
C SER A 231 4.34 -12.03 -0.06
N SER A 232 3.93 -10.76 -0.15
CA SER A 232 3.03 -10.26 -1.20
C SER A 232 3.65 -10.47 -2.57
N LEU A 233 4.94 -10.15 -2.77
CA LEU A 233 5.64 -10.38 -4.04
C LEU A 233 5.65 -11.86 -4.43
N TYR A 234 5.85 -12.74 -3.46
CA TYR A 234 5.77 -14.18 -3.69
C TYR A 234 4.35 -14.64 -4.07
N ILE A 235 3.33 -14.13 -3.40
CA ILE A 235 1.93 -14.55 -3.61
C ILE A 235 1.40 -14.01 -4.95
N MET A 236 1.80 -12.79 -5.34
CA MET A 236 1.28 -12.05 -6.49
C MET A 236 1.93 -12.44 -7.84
N ARG A 237 2.41 -13.68 -7.97
CA ARG A 237 2.83 -14.21 -9.28
C ARG A 237 1.61 -14.55 -10.11
N PHE A 238 1.20 -13.65 -11.00
CA PHE A 238 0.05 -13.92 -11.88
C PHE A 238 0.34 -15.07 -12.84
N ASN A 239 -0.63 -15.98 -12.99
CA ASN A 239 -0.50 -17.07 -13.94
C ASN A 239 -0.61 -16.56 -15.39
N LYS A 240 -0.11 -17.35 -16.35
CA LYS A 240 -0.08 -16.98 -17.77
C LYS A 240 -1.45 -16.54 -18.31
N LYS A 241 -2.52 -17.25 -17.96
CA LYS A 241 -3.87 -16.95 -18.43
C LYS A 241 -4.34 -15.55 -18.00
N THR A 242 -4.06 -15.17 -16.75
CA THR A 242 -4.40 -13.86 -16.21
C THR A 242 -3.56 -12.78 -16.86
N THR A 243 -2.25 -13.02 -17.00
CA THR A 243 -1.34 -12.09 -17.69
C THR A 243 -1.71 -11.87 -19.15
N ASP A 244 -2.06 -12.93 -19.88
CA ASP A 244 -2.53 -12.82 -21.27
C ASP A 244 -3.83 -12.00 -21.36
N TRP A 245 -4.79 -12.26 -20.46
CA TRP A 245 -6.03 -11.49 -20.38
C TRP A 245 -5.76 -10.02 -20.10
N MET A 246 -4.89 -9.69 -19.13
CA MET A 246 -4.57 -8.30 -18.79
C MET A 246 -3.91 -7.57 -19.96
N LYS A 247 -3.03 -8.24 -20.73
CA LYS A 247 -2.42 -7.69 -21.94
C LYS A 247 -3.46 -7.38 -23.02
N GLU A 248 -4.41 -8.29 -23.24
CA GLU A 248 -5.51 -8.08 -24.18
C GLU A 248 -6.44 -6.95 -23.70
N TYR A 249 -6.75 -6.92 -22.40
CA TYR A 249 -7.60 -5.87 -21.82
C TYR A 249 -6.93 -4.50 -21.89
N ARG A 250 -5.61 -4.43 -21.66
CA ARG A 250 -4.79 -3.23 -21.85
C ARG A 250 -4.93 -2.65 -23.24
N SER A 251 -4.80 -3.44 -24.30
CA SER A 251 -4.88 -2.93 -25.68
C SER A 251 -6.28 -2.45 -26.07
N LYS A 252 -7.33 -2.93 -25.40
CA LYS A 252 -8.72 -2.60 -25.71
C LYS A 252 -9.28 -1.46 -24.86
N ALA A 253 -8.95 -1.43 -23.57
CA ALA A 253 -9.65 -0.62 -22.59
C ALA A 253 -8.78 0.48 -21.96
N LEU A 254 -7.44 0.42 -22.08
CA LEU A 254 -6.59 1.45 -21.52
C LEU A 254 -6.66 2.73 -22.37
N VAL A 255 -7.09 3.81 -21.76
CA VAL A 255 -7.12 5.14 -22.39
C VAL A 255 -5.74 5.76 -22.30
N ASN A 256 -5.24 6.30 -23.41
CA ASN A 256 -3.90 6.90 -23.53
C ASN A 256 -2.78 5.98 -23.04
N PRO A 257 -2.62 4.75 -23.58
CA PRO A 257 -1.65 3.80 -23.07
C PRO A 257 -0.23 4.35 -23.21
N LEU A 258 0.56 4.23 -22.14
CA LEU A 258 2.00 4.50 -22.13
C LEU A 258 2.72 3.27 -21.61
N ASP A 259 3.93 3.02 -22.10
CA ASP A 259 4.78 1.95 -21.57
C ASP A 259 5.20 2.24 -20.13
N CYS A 260 5.20 3.52 -19.75
CA CYS A 260 5.64 4.00 -18.45
C CYS A 260 4.88 5.23 -17.97
N TYR A 261 4.66 5.27 -16.66
CA TYR A 261 3.99 6.36 -15.96
C TYR A 261 4.89 6.93 -14.87
N ASP A 262 4.86 8.25 -14.68
CA ASP A 262 5.52 8.86 -13.54
C ASP A 262 4.78 8.55 -12.25
N ILE A 263 3.45 8.64 -12.25
CA ILE A 263 2.64 8.59 -11.04
C ILE A 263 1.51 7.57 -11.18
N SER A 264 1.42 6.63 -10.24
CA SER A 264 0.20 5.87 -9.97
C SER A 264 -0.64 6.64 -8.95
N ILE A 265 -1.94 6.72 -9.17
CA ILE A 265 -2.88 7.20 -8.17
C ILE A 265 -3.95 6.15 -8.00
N HIS A 266 -4.23 5.74 -6.76
CA HIS A 266 -5.42 4.96 -6.48
C HIS A 266 -6.30 5.63 -5.42
N VAL A 267 -7.47 6.07 -5.88
CA VAL A 267 -8.50 6.70 -5.04
C VAL A 267 -9.52 5.64 -4.65
N ARG A 268 -9.47 5.25 -3.38
CA ARG A 268 -10.36 4.23 -2.80
C ARG A 268 -11.64 4.88 -2.28
N HIS A 269 -12.73 4.76 -3.04
CA HIS A 269 -14.09 5.12 -2.61
C HIS A 269 -14.93 3.85 -2.35
N GLY A 270 -16.18 3.79 -2.83
CA GLY A 270 -17.09 2.66 -2.64
C GLY A 270 -17.55 2.48 -1.18
N ASP A 271 -17.61 1.24 -0.74
CA ASP A 271 -17.91 0.81 0.63
C ASP A 271 -16.92 1.31 1.68
N LYS A 272 -15.73 1.78 1.26
CA LYS A 272 -14.68 2.20 2.19
C LYS A 272 -15.09 3.35 3.12
N HIS A 273 -16.12 4.11 2.77
CA HIS A 273 -16.68 5.16 3.64
C HIS A 273 -17.19 4.65 5.00
N TYR A 274 -17.52 3.35 5.11
CA TYR A 274 -17.86 2.72 6.39
C TYR A 274 -16.63 2.45 7.27
N GLU A 275 -15.43 2.38 6.67
CA GLU A 275 -14.17 2.05 7.37
C GLU A 275 -13.33 3.30 7.65
N MET A 276 -13.34 4.29 6.76
CA MET A 276 -12.59 5.55 6.90
C MET A 276 -13.30 6.70 6.18
N PRO A 277 -13.07 7.96 6.59
CA PRO A 277 -13.50 9.11 5.82
C PRO A 277 -12.95 9.06 4.39
N LEU A 278 -13.80 9.35 3.41
CA LEU A 278 -13.37 9.46 2.02
C LEU A 278 -12.48 10.69 1.86
N ILE A 279 -11.35 10.51 1.17
CA ILE A 279 -10.42 11.59 0.87
C ILE A 279 -10.90 12.33 -0.37
N ASN A 280 -10.97 13.66 -0.29
CA ASN A 280 -11.36 14.48 -1.42
C ASN A 280 -10.31 14.37 -2.55
N ASP A 281 -10.76 14.21 -3.80
CA ASP A 281 -9.88 14.13 -4.98
C ASP A 281 -8.90 15.33 -5.06
N ALA A 282 -9.30 16.51 -4.60
CA ALA A 282 -8.44 17.70 -4.55
C ALA A 282 -7.18 17.53 -3.70
N ASN A 283 -7.20 16.62 -2.71
CA ASN A 283 -6.05 16.36 -1.84
C ASN A 283 -4.89 15.69 -2.59
N TYR A 284 -5.17 15.03 -3.71
CA TYR A 284 -4.17 14.38 -4.56
C TYR A 284 -3.43 15.38 -5.46
N LEU A 285 -3.96 16.60 -5.67
CA LEU A 285 -3.35 17.58 -6.57
C LEU A 285 -2.03 18.16 -6.04
N ALA A 286 -1.88 18.29 -4.72
CA ALA A 286 -0.67 18.86 -4.12
C ALA A 286 0.57 17.97 -4.33
N PRO A 287 0.53 16.65 -4.05
CA PRO A 287 1.64 15.76 -4.39
C PRO A 287 1.97 15.73 -5.89
N ILE A 288 0.96 15.78 -6.77
CA ILE A 288 1.19 15.86 -8.23
C ILE A 288 2.02 17.10 -8.57
N LYS A 289 1.69 18.26 -8.00
CA LYS A 289 2.43 19.51 -8.23
C LYS A 289 3.86 19.44 -7.70
N ILE A 290 4.08 18.77 -6.56
CA ILE A 290 5.43 18.54 -6.03
C ILE A 290 6.24 17.68 -7.00
N ILE A 291 5.68 16.54 -7.45
CA ILE A 291 6.34 15.63 -8.40
C ILE A 291 6.61 16.33 -9.74
N GLN A 292 5.65 17.09 -10.27
CA GLN A 292 5.82 17.90 -11.49
C GLN A 292 7.06 18.81 -11.40
N ARG A 293 7.21 19.52 -10.27
CA ARG A 293 8.36 20.41 -10.03
C ARG A 293 9.66 19.64 -9.84
N LEU A 294 9.63 18.46 -9.22
CA LEU A 294 10.81 17.60 -9.10
C LEU A 294 11.28 17.10 -10.48
N LEU A 295 10.34 16.76 -11.36
CA LEU A 295 10.62 16.30 -12.71
C LEU A 295 10.99 17.44 -13.68
N GLY A 296 10.58 18.68 -13.39
CA GLY A 296 10.77 19.83 -14.29
C GLY A 296 9.96 19.73 -15.60
N ARG A 297 8.93 18.88 -15.62
CA ARG A 297 8.05 18.65 -16.77
C ARG A 297 6.66 18.19 -16.32
N GLU A 298 5.72 18.16 -17.25
CA GLU A 298 4.41 17.55 -17.06
C GLU A 298 4.54 16.04 -16.73
N PRO A 299 4.00 15.55 -15.58
CA PRO A 299 4.01 14.15 -15.25
C PRO A 299 2.92 13.37 -16.03
N THR A 300 3.18 12.10 -16.27
CA THR A 300 2.21 11.13 -16.77
C THR A 300 1.63 10.32 -15.60
N ILE A 301 0.31 10.17 -15.58
CA ILE A 301 -0.43 9.59 -14.45
C ILE A 301 -1.24 8.39 -14.92
N PHE A 302 -1.11 7.28 -14.21
CA PHE A 302 -2.08 6.19 -14.26
C PHE A 302 -3.05 6.30 -13.08
N LEU A 303 -4.34 6.49 -13.36
CA LEU A 303 -5.40 6.63 -12.34
C LEU A 303 -6.24 5.36 -12.23
N SER A 304 -6.23 4.77 -11.04
CA SER A 304 -7.09 3.67 -10.63
C SER A 304 -8.16 4.16 -9.65
N THR A 305 -9.42 3.80 -9.89
CA THR A 305 -10.55 4.12 -9.00
C THR A 305 -11.80 3.35 -9.41
N GLU A 306 -12.66 3.06 -8.44
CA GLU A 306 -13.99 2.48 -8.62
C GLU A 306 -15.08 3.56 -8.87
N ASP A 307 -14.73 4.85 -8.78
CA ASP A 307 -15.66 5.97 -8.87
C ASP A 307 -15.45 6.76 -10.17
N HIS A 308 -16.48 6.81 -11.02
CA HIS A 308 -16.42 7.57 -12.27
C HIS A 308 -16.27 9.09 -12.05
N ARG A 309 -16.77 9.62 -10.92
CA ARG A 309 -16.66 11.05 -10.60
C ARG A 309 -15.21 11.46 -10.39
N THR A 310 -14.40 10.58 -9.81
CA THR A 310 -12.95 10.80 -9.65
C THR A 310 -12.26 10.87 -11.01
N ILE A 311 -12.57 9.98 -11.96
CA ILE A 311 -12.04 10.10 -13.33
C ILE A 311 -12.35 11.48 -13.93
N ASN A 312 -13.60 11.92 -13.83
CA ASN A 312 -14.04 13.22 -14.35
C ASN A 312 -13.36 14.40 -13.65
N PHE A 313 -13.14 14.30 -12.33
CA PHE A 313 -12.40 15.30 -11.58
C PHE A 313 -10.99 15.48 -12.12
N PHE A 314 -10.23 14.39 -12.30
CA PHE A 314 -8.86 14.48 -12.79
C PHE A 314 -8.77 14.90 -14.25
N LEU A 315 -9.72 14.50 -15.10
CA LEU A 315 -9.81 14.98 -16.49
C LEU A 315 -10.06 16.49 -16.55
N LYS A 316 -10.88 17.04 -15.65
CA LYS A 316 -11.14 18.49 -15.58
C LYS A 316 -9.93 19.31 -15.11
N HIS A 317 -9.01 18.71 -14.34
CA HIS A 317 -7.85 19.40 -13.77
C HIS A 317 -6.52 19.03 -14.47
N ASN A 318 -6.57 18.37 -15.63
CA ASN A 318 -5.41 17.84 -16.35
C ASN A 318 -4.52 18.88 -17.05
N ASN A 319 -4.72 20.19 -16.82
CA ASN A 319 -3.90 21.25 -17.43
C ASN A 319 -2.39 21.16 -17.08
N SER A 320 -2.01 20.27 -16.16
CA SER A 320 -0.65 20.14 -15.63
C SER A 320 -0.13 18.70 -15.60
N TYR A 321 -0.87 17.73 -16.17
CA TYR A 321 -0.50 16.33 -16.21
C TYR A 321 -1.28 15.56 -17.30
N LYS A 322 -0.68 14.49 -17.84
CA LYS A 322 -1.35 13.56 -18.76
C LYS A 322 -1.91 12.40 -17.99
N ILE A 323 -3.13 11.98 -18.30
CA ILE A 323 -3.80 10.90 -17.56
C ILE A 323 -4.19 9.73 -18.45
N SER A 324 -4.00 8.54 -17.90
CA SER A 324 -4.41 7.25 -18.42
C SER A 324 -5.19 6.50 -17.37
N TYR A 325 -6.17 5.72 -17.80
CA TYR A 325 -7.03 4.93 -16.93
C TYR A 325 -7.73 3.86 -17.77
N TYR A 326 -8.21 2.79 -17.13
CA TYR A 326 -9.04 1.80 -17.82
C TYR A 326 -10.46 2.33 -18.03
N ASN A 327 -10.97 2.30 -19.26
CA ASN A 327 -12.36 2.62 -19.55
C ASN A 327 -13.25 1.39 -19.30
N TYR A 328 -14.03 1.45 -18.22
CA TYR A 328 -15.03 0.46 -17.88
C TYR A 328 -16.14 1.09 -17.04
N GLU A 329 -17.28 0.41 -17.00
CA GLU A 329 -18.43 0.84 -16.20
C GLU A 329 -18.11 0.78 -14.71
N ARG A 330 -18.22 1.95 -14.06
CA ARG A 330 -17.95 2.17 -12.65
C ARG A 330 -19.26 2.59 -11.98
N ALA A 331 -19.70 1.81 -11.01
CA ALA A 331 -20.92 2.09 -10.25
C ALA A 331 -20.63 2.51 -8.79
N ASN A 332 -19.35 2.77 -8.43
CA ASN A 332 -18.94 3.08 -7.05
C ASN A 332 -19.55 2.07 -6.04
N GLU A 333 -19.43 0.81 -6.40
CA GLU A 333 -20.13 -0.32 -5.80
C GLU A 333 -19.68 -0.58 -4.36
N GLY A 334 -20.59 -1.10 -3.55
CA GLY A 334 -20.24 -1.64 -2.23
C GLY A 334 -19.66 -3.05 -2.33
N PHE A 335 -19.18 -3.58 -1.20
CA PHE A 335 -18.53 -4.89 -1.14
C PHE A 335 -19.37 -6.02 -1.75
N ILE A 336 -20.67 -6.10 -1.42
CA ILE A 336 -21.55 -7.19 -1.89
C ILE A 336 -21.73 -7.14 -3.41
N GLN A 337 -21.87 -5.93 -3.97
CA GLN A 337 -22.00 -5.73 -5.41
C GLN A 337 -20.70 -6.11 -6.12
N LEU A 338 -19.55 -5.65 -5.62
CA LEU A 338 -18.23 -6.05 -6.14
C LEU A 338 -18.05 -7.57 -6.08
N GLU A 339 -18.37 -8.20 -4.95
CA GLU A 339 -18.31 -9.65 -4.75
C GLU A 339 -19.17 -10.41 -5.79
N SER A 340 -20.36 -9.89 -6.10
CA SER A 340 -21.27 -10.50 -7.08
C SER A 340 -20.75 -10.49 -8.52
N ARG A 341 -19.84 -9.56 -8.86
CA ARG A 341 -19.19 -9.48 -10.18
C ARG A 341 -18.06 -10.49 -10.35
N GLY A 342 -17.61 -11.12 -9.27
CA GLY A 342 -16.67 -12.23 -9.30
C GLY A 342 -15.38 -11.93 -10.07
N SER A 343 -15.06 -12.79 -11.04
CA SER A 343 -13.84 -12.74 -11.83
C SER A 343 -13.76 -11.52 -12.72
N ASP A 344 -14.90 -10.97 -13.15
CA ASP A 344 -14.92 -9.88 -14.12
C ASP A 344 -14.37 -8.59 -13.50
N ILE A 345 -14.80 -8.25 -12.28
CA ILE A 345 -14.22 -7.12 -11.56
C ILE A 345 -12.79 -7.42 -11.10
N SER A 346 -12.50 -8.66 -10.69
CA SER A 346 -11.18 -9.04 -10.20
C SER A 346 -10.10 -8.86 -11.27
N LEU A 347 -10.39 -9.28 -12.50
CA LEU A 347 -9.48 -9.12 -13.64
C LEU A 347 -9.22 -7.64 -13.97
N ILE A 348 -10.26 -6.81 -13.94
CA ILE A 348 -10.11 -5.35 -14.13
C ILE A 348 -9.26 -4.75 -12.99
N SER A 349 -9.50 -5.16 -11.75
CA SER A 349 -8.70 -4.75 -10.61
C SER A 349 -7.25 -5.19 -10.77
N TRP A 350 -6.96 -6.44 -11.16
CA TRP A 350 -5.59 -6.89 -11.42
C TRP A 350 -4.90 -6.13 -12.56
N ALA A 351 -5.65 -5.77 -13.61
CA ALA A 351 -5.10 -4.91 -14.66
C ALA A 351 -4.74 -3.51 -14.13
N ASN A 352 -5.63 -2.90 -13.32
CA ASN A 352 -5.33 -1.64 -12.63
C ASN A 352 -4.11 -1.76 -11.69
N PHE A 353 -4.00 -2.90 -11.00
CA PHE A 353 -2.92 -3.20 -10.09
C PHE A 353 -1.57 -3.21 -10.80
N VAL A 354 -1.45 -3.99 -11.89
CA VAL A 354 -0.21 -4.13 -12.66
C VAL A 354 0.23 -2.80 -13.29
N GLU A 355 -0.70 -2.02 -13.85
CA GLU A 355 -0.35 -0.69 -14.37
C GLU A 355 0.12 0.25 -13.25
N SER A 356 -0.45 0.13 -12.05
CA SER A 356 -0.05 0.92 -10.88
C SER A 356 1.35 0.55 -10.39
N THR A 357 1.73 -0.73 -10.41
CA THR A 357 3.06 -1.17 -9.96
C THR A 357 4.17 -0.74 -10.90
N HIS A 358 3.86 -0.44 -12.17
CA HIS A 358 4.82 0.06 -13.16
C HIS A 358 5.05 1.59 -13.12
N CYS A 359 4.60 2.27 -12.07
CA CYS A 359 4.78 3.72 -11.92
C CYS A 359 5.99 4.05 -11.02
N ALA A 360 6.63 5.20 -11.24
CA ALA A 360 7.78 5.64 -10.43
C ALA A 360 7.39 6.15 -9.03
N PHE A 361 6.28 6.89 -8.98
CA PHE A 361 5.66 7.41 -7.77
C PHE A 361 4.27 6.80 -7.62
N HIS A 362 3.75 6.77 -6.40
CA HIS A 362 2.41 6.35 -6.06
C HIS A 362 1.81 7.33 -5.04
N ILE A 363 0.59 7.78 -5.29
CA ILE A 363 -0.17 8.65 -4.40
C ILE A 363 -1.42 7.89 -3.98
N GLY A 364 -1.63 7.74 -2.68
CA GLY A 364 -2.71 6.91 -2.19
C GLY A 364 -3.03 7.14 -0.73
N THR A 365 -3.84 6.23 -0.20
CA THR A 365 -4.22 6.18 1.21
C THR A 365 -3.84 4.84 1.81
N TYR A 366 -2.96 4.84 2.80
CA TYR A 366 -2.39 3.63 3.39
C TYR A 366 -3.44 2.83 4.16
N GLY A 367 -4.55 3.47 4.56
CA GLY A 367 -5.73 2.79 5.12
C GLY A 367 -6.42 1.81 4.15
N SER A 368 -6.15 1.92 2.85
CA SER A 368 -6.61 0.96 1.84
C SER A 368 -5.62 -0.21 1.73
N ASN A 369 -6.10 -1.44 1.97
CA ASN A 369 -5.34 -2.66 1.68
C ASN A 369 -4.81 -2.67 0.22
N TRP A 370 -5.55 -2.06 -0.71
CA TRP A 370 -5.14 -2.03 -2.11
C TRP A 370 -3.90 -1.15 -2.35
N ASN A 371 -3.89 0.05 -1.76
CA ASN A 371 -2.73 0.95 -1.84
C ASN A 371 -1.49 0.35 -1.16
N ARG A 372 -1.67 -0.33 -0.02
CA ARG A 372 -0.56 -1.03 0.66
C ARG A 372 0.03 -2.12 -0.22
N LEU A 373 -0.82 -2.93 -0.84
CA LEU A 373 -0.37 -3.99 -1.74
C LEU A 373 0.39 -3.42 -2.95
N ILE A 374 -0.06 -2.31 -3.55
CA ILE A 374 0.66 -1.65 -4.66
C ILE A 374 2.05 -1.22 -4.18
N PHE A 375 2.12 -0.55 -3.02
CA PHE A 375 3.38 -0.13 -2.42
C PHE A 375 4.31 -1.32 -2.16
N GLU A 376 3.80 -2.39 -1.57
CA GLU A 376 4.56 -3.61 -1.24
C GLU A 376 5.20 -4.21 -2.49
N ILE A 377 4.42 -4.41 -3.56
CA ILE A 377 4.92 -4.97 -4.81
C ILE A 377 5.94 -4.04 -5.47
N GLN A 378 5.67 -2.73 -5.54
CA GLN A 378 6.64 -1.76 -6.08
C GLN A 378 7.99 -1.84 -5.35
N ARG A 379 7.99 -1.94 -4.02
CA ARG A 379 9.24 -2.07 -3.23
C ARG A 379 9.92 -3.42 -3.44
N GLY A 380 9.15 -4.50 -3.47
CA GLY A 380 9.68 -5.84 -3.69
C GLY A 380 10.32 -6.00 -5.07
N GLU A 381 9.64 -5.56 -6.12
CA GLU A 381 10.16 -5.59 -7.49
C GLU A 381 11.41 -4.75 -7.65
N HIS A 382 11.46 -3.58 -6.99
CA HIS A 382 12.65 -2.74 -6.96
C HIS A 382 13.83 -3.44 -6.28
N ALA A 383 13.61 -4.04 -5.11
CA ALA A 383 14.66 -4.77 -4.39
C ALA A 383 15.24 -5.95 -5.18
N LEU A 384 14.43 -6.56 -6.05
CA LEU A 384 14.82 -7.68 -6.91
C LEU A 384 15.34 -7.25 -8.29
N ASN A 385 15.41 -5.93 -8.57
CA ASN A 385 15.76 -5.38 -9.88
C ASN A 385 14.93 -5.99 -11.04
N LEU A 386 13.63 -6.22 -10.81
CA LEU A 386 12.75 -6.81 -11.83
C LEU A 386 12.42 -5.79 -12.94
N GLU A 387 12.20 -6.31 -14.16
CA GLU A 387 11.98 -5.52 -15.38
C GLU A 387 10.78 -4.56 -15.32
N SER A 388 9.84 -4.77 -14.40
CA SER A 388 8.69 -3.88 -14.17
C SER A 388 9.11 -2.46 -13.77
N ASN A 389 10.36 -2.24 -13.35
CA ASN A 389 10.92 -0.93 -13.01
C ASN A 389 11.47 -0.11 -14.19
N LYS A 390 11.19 -0.48 -15.45
CA LYS A 390 11.68 0.24 -16.66
C LYS A 390 11.40 1.74 -16.66
N CYS A 391 10.40 2.18 -15.91
CA CYS A 391 9.91 3.56 -15.89
C CYS A 391 10.69 4.48 -14.96
N VAL A 392 11.47 3.90 -14.04
CA VAL A 392 12.24 4.70 -13.08
C VAL A 392 13.61 4.98 -13.66
N ASN A 393 13.78 6.19 -14.18
CA ASN A 393 15.09 6.71 -14.55
C ASN A 393 15.98 6.70 -13.29
N ASN A 394 17.22 6.21 -13.40
CA ASN A 394 17.98 5.54 -12.32
C ASN A 394 18.28 6.32 -11.01
N ASN A 395 17.74 7.53 -10.81
CA ASN A 395 18.13 8.44 -9.73
C ASN A 395 17.00 8.86 -8.77
N LEU A 396 15.74 8.44 -9.00
CA LEU A 396 14.57 8.81 -8.17
C LEU A 396 13.93 7.63 -7.41
N HIS A 397 14.61 6.49 -7.38
CA HIS A 397 14.14 5.19 -6.85
C HIS A 397 13.64 5.18 -5.39
N TRP A 398 13.99 6.20 -4.61
CA TRP A 398 13.81 6.24 -3.18
C TRP A 398 12.46 6.83 -2.73
N LEU A 399 11.60 7.32 -3.65
CA LEU A 399 10.35 8.04 -3.31
C LEU A 399 9.05 7.46 -3.84
N PRO A 400 8.62 6.27 -3.39
CA PRO A 400 7.44 5.66 -3.98
C PRO A 400 6.11 6.26 -3.55
N TYR A 401 5.98 6.84 -2.36
CA TYR A 401 4.65 6.88 -1.74
C TYR A 401 4.34 8.23 -1.10
N PHE A 402 3.29 8.89 -1.61
CA PHE A 402 2.70 10.08 -1.04
C PHE A 402 1.36 9.72 -0.40
N GLU A 403 1.30 9.75 0.93
CA GLU A 403 0.06 9.59 1.67
C GLU A 403 -0.78 10.87 1.56
N VAL A 404 -2.05 10.71 1.18
CA VAL A 404 -3.01 11.83 1.06
C VAL A 404 -4.26 11.69 1.93
N GLY A 405 -4.26 10.74 2.87
CA GLY A 405 -5.28 10.58 3.89
C GLY A 405 -4.66 10.27 5.25
N ASP A 406 -5.41 10.43 6.32
CA ASP A 406 -5.02 9.88 7.61
C ASP A 406 -6.29 9.56 8.38
N TRP A 407 -6.38 8.32 8.82
CA TRP A 407 -7.15 8.01 10.00
C TRP A 407 -6.35 6.99 10.79
N ALA A 408 -5.40 7.49 11.58
CA ALA A 408 -4.76 6.76 12.67
C ALA A 408 -4.24 5.35 12.30
N CYS A 409 -3.77 5.15 11.07
CA CYS A 409 -2.91 4.00 10.77
C CYS A 409 -1.47 4.40 11.10
N ASN A 410 -1.22 4.69 12.38
CA ASN A 410 0.08 4.37 12.94
C ASN A 410 0.37 2.91 12.55
N PHE A 411 1.61 2.57 12.24
CA PHE A 411 2.00 1.18 11.95
C PHE A 411 1.45 0.19 13.01
N GLU A 412 1.28 0.66 14.26
CA GLU A 412 0.60 -0.05 15.35
C GLU A 412 -0.95 0.05 15.37
N GLY A 413 -1.56 1.13 14.86
CA GLY A 413 -3.01 1.30 14.77
C GLY A 413 -3.66 0.44 13.68
N CYS A 414 -3.00 0.31 12.53
CA CYS A 414 -3.40 -0.60 11.46
C CYS A 414 -3.38 -2.08 11.93
N ARG A 415 -2.48 -2.40 12.86
CA ARG A 415 -2.38 -3.72 13.51
C ARG A 415 -3.69 -4.10 14.22
N ASN A 416 -4.29 -3.19 14.98
CA ASN A 416 -5.56 -3.45 15.68
C ASN A 416 -6.78 -3.58 14.76
N PHE A 417 -6.72 -3.03 13.54
CA PHE A 417 -7.78 -3.16 12.54
C PHE A 417 -7.72 -4.51 11.80
N LEU A 418 -6.54 -5.11 11.67
CA LEU A 418 -6.39 -6.49 11.17
C LEU A 418 -6.83 -7.54 12.20
N PHE A 419 -6.77 -7.21 13.49
CA PHE A 419 -7.21 -8.09 14.59
C PHE A 419 -8.70 -7.94 15.00
N ARG A 420 -9.50 -7.21 14.22
CA ARG A 420 -10.97 -7.19 14.30
C ARG A 420 -11.55 -7.73 13.02
#